data_AF-A0A530KPM3-F1
#
_entry.id   AF-A0A530KPM3-F1
#
_cell.length_a   1.000
_cell.length_b   1.000
_cell.length_c   1.000
_cell.angle_alpha   90.00
_cell.angle_beta   90.00
_cell.angle_gamma   90.00
#
_symmetry.space_group_name_H-M   'P 1'
#
loop_
_entity.id
_entity.type
_entity.pdbx_description
1 polymer ?
#
loop_
_entity_poly.entity_id
_entity_poly.type
_entity_poly.pdbx_seq_one_letter_code
_entity_poly.pdbx_strand_id
1 'polypeptide(L)' 'MLEAAVLNGEPRMQTIIRKWGNSLALRLPKFTTEALHLTEGSRVDIKIEDGSLRIAPTRRRFKLSELLEGHSR' A
#
# COMPACT_ATOMS: atom_id res chain seq x y z
N MET A 1 4.64 22.29 1.97
CA MET A 1 4.78 20.89 1.48
C MET A 1 5.90 20.25 2.26
N LEU A 2 5.74 19.02 2.76
CA LEU A 2 6.84 18.29 3.42
C LEU A 2 7.66 17.59 2.32
N GLU A 3 8.91 18.02 2.13
CA GLU A 3 9.84 17.44 1.17
C GLU A 3 10.32 16.07 1.64
N ALA A 4 10.50 15.13 0.71
CA ALA A 4 11.16 13.86 0.99
C ALA A 4 12.65 14.13 1.22
N ALA A 5 13.19 13.65 2.35
CA ALA A 5 14.63 13.60 2.56
C ALA A 5 15.18 12.35 1.85
N VAL A 6 16.44 12.38 1.41
CA VAL A 6 17.11 11.20 0.82
C VAL A 6 18.18 10.72 1.80
N LEU A 7 18.13 9.47 2.25
CA LEU A 7 19.22 8.84 2.99
C LEU A 7 19.62 7.55 2.28
N ASN A 8 20.92 7.35 2.07
CA ASN A 8 21.48 6.22 1.33
C ASN A 8 20.94 6.04 -0.10
N GLY A 9 20.44 7.11 -0.73
CA GLY A 9 19.87 7.07 -2.07
C GLY A 9 18.37 6.76 -2.14
N GLU A 10 17.72 6.49 -1.01
CA GLU A 10 16.30 6.18 -0.96
C GLU A 10 15.47 7.39 -0.48
N PRO A 11 14.38 7.75 -1.17
CA PRO A 11 13.47 8.78 -0.71
C PRO A 11 12.76 8.32 0.58
N ARG A 12 12.76 9.18 1.59
CA ARG A 12 12.13 8.94 2.88
C ARG A 12 11.38 10.17 3.36
N MET A 13 10.31 9.94 4.10
CA MET A 13 9.54 10.98 4.78
C MET A 13 9.28 10.54 6.20
N GLN A 14 9.46 11.46 7.15
CA GLN A 14 8.94 11.27 8.51
C GLN A 14 7.55 11.90 8.57
N THR A 15 6.61 11.22 9.22
CA THR A 15 5.24 11.69 9.36
C THR A 15 4.68 11.28 10.72
N ILE A 16 3.54 11.87 11.07
CA ILE A 16 2.86 11.65 12.34
C ILE A 16 1.60 10.85 12.05
N ILE A 17 1.35 9.81 12.85
CA ILE A 17 0.11 9.03 12.83
C ILE A 17 -1.05 9.94 13.27
N ARG A 18 -2.15 9.96 12.51
CA ARG A 18 -3.34 10.76 12.80
C ARG A 18 -4.59 9.89 12.88
N LYS A 19 -5.65 10.39 13.50
CA LYS A 19 -6.95 9.70 13.56
C LYS A 19 -7.73 9.94 12.25
N TRP A 20 -8.28 8.88 11.66
CA TRP A 20 -9.25 8.93 10.57
C TRP A 20 -10.44 8.03 10.93
N GLY A 21 -11.58 8.67 11.24
CA GLY A 21 -12.73 7.95 11.80
C GLY A 21 -12.36 7.27 13.12
N ASN A 22 -12.62 5.97 13.23
CA ASN A 22 -12.30 5.17 14.41
C ASN A 22 -10.89 4.56 14.39
N SER A 23 -10.10 4.83 13.34
CA SER A 23 -8.80 4.20 13.14
C SER A 23 -7.67 5.23 13.09
N LEU A 24 -6.44 4.74 13.15
CA LEU A 24 -5.24 5.53 12.93
C LEU A 24 -4.77 5.39 11.48
N ALA A 25 -4.19 6.46 10.94
CA ALA A 25 -3.75 6.54 9.56
C ALA A 25 -2.40 7.24 9.43
N LEU A 26 -1.63 6.80 8.45
CA LEU A 26 -0.41 7.44 7.97
C LEU A 26 -0.69 8.07 6.61
N ARG A 27 -0.16 9.28 6.37
CA ARG A 27 -0.15 9.84 5.01
C ARG A 27 0.99 9.20 4.23
N LEU A 28 0.64 8.56 3.12
CA LEU A 28 1.61 8.03 2.17
C LEU A 28 2.11 9.17 1.27
N PRO A 29 3.43 9.40 1.21
CA PRO A 29 3.98 10.39 0.29
C PRO A 29 3.89 9.90 -1.15
N LYS A 30 3.77 10.85 -2.09
CA LYS A 30 3.56 10.57 -3.52
C LYS A 30 4.55 9.54 -4.10
N PHE A 31 5.82 9.62 -3.73
CA PHE A 31 6.84 8.68 -4.22
C PHE A 31 6.56 7.22 -3.81
N THR A 32 5.98 6.97 -2.64
CA THR A 32 5.62 5.59 -2.21
C THR A 32 4.45 5.03 -2.99
N THR A 33 3.43 5.85 -3.24
CA THR A 33 2.26 5.43 -4.02
C THR A 33 2.62 5.20 -5.48
N GLU A 34 3.49 6.03 -6.05
CA GLU A 34 3.98 5.86 -7.42
C GLU A 34 4.84 4.60 -7.57
N ALA A 35 5.83 4.40 -6.69
CA ALA A 35 6.71 3.23 -6.75
C ALA A 35 5.97 1.90 -6.59
N LEU A 36 4.86 1.88 -5.83
CA LEU A 36 4.05 0.69 -5.60
C LEU A 36 2.80 0.60 -6.50
N HIS A 37 2.61 1.57 -7.41
CA HIS A 37 1.41 1.73 -8.24
C HIS A 37 0.10 1.66 -7.44
N LEU A 38 0.10 2.31 -6.28
CA LEU A 38 -1.07 2.41 -5.42
C LEU A 38 -1.90 3.63 -5.81
N THR A 39 -3.20 3.40 -5.96
CA THR A 39 -4.22 4.44 -6.15
C THR A 39 -5.21 4.40 -5.00
N GLU A 40 -6.06 5.43 -4.92
CA GLU A 40 -7.24 5.36 -4.06
C GLU A 40 -8.05 4.07 -4.35
N GLY A 41 -8.53 3.43 -3.29
CA GLY A 41 -9.23 2.13 -3.37
C GLY A 41 -8.34 0.90 -3.60
N SER A 42 -7.03 1.06 -3.77
CA SER A 42 -6.11 -0.08 -3.88
C SER A 42 -6.15 -0.95 -2.63
N ARG A 43 -6.25 -2.27 -2.83
CA ARG A 43 -6.21 -3.23 -1.73
C ARG A 43 -4.75 -3.49 -1.33
N VAL A 44 -4.51 -3.47 -0.02
CA VAL A 44 -3.20 -3.75 0.57
C VAL A 44 -3.38 -4.72 1.73
N ASP A 45 -2.36 -5.55 1.96
CA ASP A 45 -2.22 -6.31 3.19
C ASP A 45 -1.27 -5.59 4.13
N ILE A 46 -1.60 -5.62 5.42
CA ILE A 46 -0.80 -5.03 6.49
C ILE A 46 -0.44 -6.16 7.46
N LYS A 47 0.86 -6.35 7.71
CA LYS A 47 1.37 -7.34 8.67
C LYS A 47 2.51 -6.76 9.51
N ILE A 48 2.76 -7.37 10.66
CA ILE A 48 3.95 -7.09 11.48
C ILE A 48 5.02 -8.12 11.09
N GLU A 49 6.20 -7.65 10.72
CA GLU A 49 7.37 -8.46 10.35
C GLU A 49 8.62 -7.75 10.87
N ASP A 50 9.50 -8.46 11.58
CA ASP A 50 10.76 -7.92 12.12
C ASP A 50 10.61 -6.62 12.93
N GLY A 51 9.59 -6.59 13.81
CA GLY A 51 9.29 -5.41 14.64
C GLY A 51 8.79 -4.19 13.85
N SER A 52 8.50 -4.37 12.56
CA SER A 52 8.13 -3.32 11.63
C SER A 52 6.77 -3.58 11.00
N LEU A 53 6.07 -2.51 10.63
CA LEU A 53 4.82 -2.61 9.88
C LEU A 53 5.15 -2.75 8.39
N ARG A 54 4.81 -3.90 7.79
CA ARG A 54 4.94 -4.12 6.35
C ARG A 54 3.58 -3.98 5.68
N ILE A 55 3.52 -3.10 4.68
CA ILE A 55 2.35 -2.87 3.85
C ILE A 55 2.70 -3.32 2.42
N ALA A 56 1.89 -4.20 1.83
CA ALA A 56 2.13 -4.71 0.49
C ALA A 56 0.84 -4.67 -0.35
N PRO A 57 0.92 -4.27 -1.64
CA PRO A 57 -0.23 -4.34 -2.54
C PRO A 57 -0.74 -5.78 -2.66
N THR A 58 -2.05 -5.98 -2.53
CA THR A 58 -2.68 -7.29 -2.80
C THR A 58 -3.18 -7.34 -4.22
N ARG A 59 -2.48 -8.11 -5.06
CA ARG A 59 -3.04 -8.53 -6.35
C ARG A 59 -3.97 -9.70 -6.10
N ARG A 60 -5.27 -9.58 -6.44
CA ARG A 60 -6.12 -10.76 -6.57
C ARG A 60 -5.52 -11.65 -7.66
N ARG A 61 -4.86 -12.72 -7.25
CA ARG A 61 -4.51 -13.82 -8.15
C ARG A 61 -5.80 -14.59 -8.36
N PHE A 62 -6.52 -14.27 -9.43
CA PHE A 62 -7.57 -15.14 -9.90
C PHE A 62 -6.93 -16.41 -10.43
N LYS A 63 -7.44 -17.58 -10.02
CA LYS A 63 -7.17 -18.80 -10.78
C LYS A 63 -7.93 -18.70 -12.10
N LEU A 64 -7.36 -19.22 -13.18
CA LEU A 64 -8.04 -19.21 -14.49
C LEU A 64 -9.44 -19.85 -14.38
N SER A 65 -9.59 -20.89 -13.56
CA SER A 65 -10.88 -21.52 -13.25
C SER A 65 -11.94 -20.54 -12.72
N GLU A 66 -11.56 -19.63 -11.82
CA GLU A 66 -12.46 -18.64 -11.22
C GLU A 66 -12.94 -17.60 -12.24
N LEU A 67 -12.18 -17.36 -13.31
CA LEU A 67 -12.58 -16.44 -14.39
C LEU A 67 -13.49 -17.11 -15.42
N LEU A 68 -13.39 -18.45 -15.56
CA LEU A 68 -14.11 -19.22 -16.56
C LEU A 68 -15.46 -19.77 -16.07
N GLU A 69 -15.73 -19.75 -14.76
CA GLU A 69 -17.00 -20.20 -14.16
C GLU A 69 -18.25 -19.48 -14.71
N GLY A 70 -18.10 -18.30 -15.32
CA GLY A 70 -19.19 -17.56 -15.99
C GLY A 70 -19.31 -17.75 -17.51
N HIS A 71 -18.41 -18.51 -18.14
CA HIS A 71 -18.26 -18.53 -19.61
C HIS A 71 -18.47 -19.91 -20.25
N SER A 72 -18.82 -20.94 -19.47
CA SER A 72 -19.26 -22.23 -20.02
C SER A 72 -20.74 -22.17 -20.40
N ARG A 73 -21.02 -21.83 -21.66
CA ARG A 73 -22.33 -22.04 -22.29
C ARG A 73 -22.14 -22.72 -23.64
#